data_AF-A0A7Y8TQN6-F1
#
_entry.id   AF-A0A7Y8TQN6-F1
#
_cell.length_a   1.000
_cell.length_b   1.000
_cell.length_c   1.000
_cell.angle_alpha   90.00
_cell.angle_beta   90.00
_cell.angle_gamma   90.00
#
_symmetry.space_group_name_H-M   'P 1'
#
loop_
_entity.id
_entity.type
_entity.pdbx_description
1 polymer ?
#
loop_
_entity_poly.entity_id
_entity_poly.type
_entity_poly.pdbx_seq_one_letter_code
_entity_poly.pdbx_strand_id
1 'polypeptide(L)'
;MSKISELYRDSSQHRALLQQSERCGCFYCLEIFNYSEIEEWCDDEQTAICPHCGIDAVLGSASVEALTPELLQAMHRAYFE
;
A
#
# COMPACT_ATOMS: atom_id res chain seq x y z
N MET A 1 -14.33 12.01 8.72
CA MET A 1 -13.06 11.24 8.83
C MET A 1 -12.20 11.64 7.65
N SER A 2 -10.88 11.80 7.81
CA SER A 2 -10.05 12.25 6.68
C SER A 2 -9.79 11.07 5.73
N LYS A 3 -9.72 11.34 4.42
CA LYS A 3 -9.49 10.34 3.38
C LYS A 3 -8.23 9.48 3.65
N ILE A 4 -7.23 10.07 4.32
CA ILE A 4 -5.98 9.42 4.72
C ILE A 4 -6.20 8.29 5.75
N SER A 5 -7.07 8.51 6.75
CA SER A 5 -7.35 7.50 7.78
C SER A 5 -8.09 6.26 7.25
N GLU A 6 -8.87 6.43 6.19
CA GLU A 6 -9.57 5.33 5.52
C GLU A 6 -8.57 4.50 4.71
N LEU A 7 -7.68 5.16 3.97
CA LEU A 7 -6.65 4.48 3.17
C LEU A 7 -5.63 3.71 4.03
N TYR A 8 -5.26 4.23 5.20
CA TYR A 8 -4.42 3.48 6.13
C TYR A 8 -5.15 2.26 6.69
N ARG A 9 -6.46 2.37 6.93
CA ARG A 9 -7.23 1.18 7.27
C ARG A 9 -7.14 0.18 6.14
N ASP A 10 -7.09 0.59 4.87
CA ASP A 10 -7.01 -0.27 3.68
C ASP A 10 -5.59 -0.79 3.34
N SER A 11 -4.59 -0.60 4.22
CA SER A 11 -3.24 -1.17 4.07
C SER A 11 -2.90 -2.38 4.97
N SER A 12 -3.70 -2.71 6.00
CA SER A 12 -3.55 -3.89 6.89
C SER A 12 -4.63 -5.00 6.80
N GLN A 13 -4.34 -6.23 6.38
CA GLN A 13 -5.34 -7.30 6.08
C GLN A 13 -6.15 -7.12 4.78
N HIS A 14 -5.52 -6.61 3.72
CA HIS A 14 -6.20 -6.26 2.45
C HIS A 14 -5.82 -7.12 1.27
N ARG A 15 -5.30 -8.33 1.49
CA ARG A 15 -4.91 -9.22 0.40
C ARG A 15 -5.98 -9.36 -0.68
N ALA A 16 -7.26 -9.47 -0.31
CA ALA A 16 -8.36 -9.57 -1.28
C ALA A 16 -8.54 -8.32 -2.17
N LEU A 17 -8.27 -7.12 -1.65
CA LEU A 17 -8.31 -5.86 -2.43
C LEU A 17 -7.02 -5.67 -3.23
N LEU A 18 -5.87 -5.98 -2.63
CA LEU A 18 -4.58 -5.97 -3.29
C LEU A 18 -4.54 -6.91 -4.51
N GLN A 19 -5.17 -8.09 -4.42
CA GLN A 19 -5.32 -9.04 -5.53
C GLN A 19 -6.12 -8.49 -6.72
N GLN A 20 -6.95 -7.46 -6.50
CA GLN A 20 -7.71 -6.79 -7.56
C GLN A 20 -6.94 -5.61 -8.16
N SER A 21 -5.73 -5.33 -7.66
CA SER A 21 -4.91 -4.20 -8.08
C SER A 21 -3.89 -4.65 -9.13
N GLU A 22 -3.79 -3.91 -10.24
CA GLU A 22 -2.70 -4.12 -11.19
C GLU A 22 -1.39 -3.51 -10.66
N ARG A 23 -1.50 -2.36 -9.99
CA ARG A 23 -0.36 -1.63 -9.42
C ARG A 23 -0.50 -1.48 -7.92
N CYS A 24 0.64 -1.45 -7.25
CA CYS A 24 0.77 -1.25 -5.83
C CYS A 24 1.76 -0.11 -5.58
N GLY A 25 1.64 0.55 -4.43
CA GLY A 25 2.52 1.63 -4.04
C GLY A 25 2.89 1.52 -2.57
N CYS A 26 4.17 1.69 -2.27
CA CYS A 26 4.63 1.75 -0.88
C CYS A 26 4.66 3.20 -0.42
N PHE A 27 3.90 3.54 0.62
CA PHE A 27 3.89 4.91 1.15
C PHE A 27 5.03 5.20 2.13
N TYR A 28 5.98 4.27 2.27
CA TYR A 28 7.23 4.50 2.99
C TYR A 28 8.38 4.87 2.04
N CYS A 29 8.72 3.99 1.10
CA CYS A 29 9.77 4.27 0.12
C CYS A 29 9.27 5.06 -1.11
N LEU A 30 7.97 5.30 -1.22
CA LEU A 30 7.30 6.05 -2.30
C LEU A 30 7.35 5.40 -3.68
N GLU A 31 7.75 4.14 -3.78
CA GLU A 31 7.80 3.39 -5.04
C GLU A 31 6.42 2.86 -5.46
N ILE A 32 6.17 2.90 -6.78
CA ILE A 32 5.01 2.27 -7.43
C ILE A 32 5.50 1.11 -8.28
N PHE A 33 4.92 -0.07 -8.07
CA PHE A 33 5.33 -1.33 -8.67
C PHE A 33 4.12 -2.18 -9.05
N ASN A 34 4.33 -3.27 -9.79
CA ASN A 34 3.26 -4.19 -10.16
C ASN A 34 2.89 -5.09 -8.98
N TYR A 35 1.62 -5.45 -8.85
CA TYR A 35 1.19 -6.43 -7.84
C TYR A 35 1.99 -7.74 -7.91
N SER A 36 2.38 -8.17 -9.11
CA SER A 36 3.16 -9.40 -9.33
C SER A 36 4.56 -9.39 -8.72
N GLU A 37 5.06 -8.22 -8.29
CA GLU A 37 6.37 -8.09 -7.63
C GLU A 37 6.28 -8.40 -6.12
N ILE A 38 5.08 -8.56 -5.56
CA ILE A 38 4.89 -8.90 -4.14
C ILE A 38 5.11 -10.41 -3.95
N GLU A 39 6.25 -10.76 -3.38
CA GLU A 39 6.61 -12.15 -3.06
C GLU A 39 6.39 -12.50 -1.58
N GLU A 40 6.42 -11.50 -0.69
CA GLU A 40 6.38 -11.69 0.76
C GLU A 40 5.14 -11.07 1.40
N TRP A 41 4.61 -11.77 2.41
CA TRP A 41 3.41 -11.39 3.14
C TRP A 41 3.59 -11.66 4.64
N CYS A 42 3.04 -10.79 5.50
CA CYS A 42 2.94 -10.97 6.94
C CYS A 42 1.47 -11.06 7.38
N ASP A 43 1.24 -11.15 8.69
CA ASP A 43 -0.09 -11.25 9.31
C ASP A 43 -0.95 -12.37 8.71
N ASP A 44 -0.50 -13.62 8.82
CA ASP A 44 -1.17 -14.79 8.25
C ASP A 44 -1.43 -14.67 6.73
N GLU A 45 -0.42 -14.15 6.02
CA GLU A 45 -0.45 -13.86 4.58
C GLU A 45 -1.46 -12.76 4.18
N GLN A 46 -1.91 -11.90 5.09
CA GLN A 46 -2.96 -10.91 4.80
C GLN A 46 -2.44 -9.50 4.51
N THR A 47 -1.20 -9.20 4.88
CA THR A 47 -0.56 -7.90 4.69
C THR A 47 0.66 -8.05 3.78
N ALA A 48 0.75 -7.26 2.71
CA ALA A 48 1.83 -7.34 1.74
C ALA A 48 3.10 -6.65 2.25
N ILE A 49 4.26 -7.25 2.02
CA ILE A 49 5.57 -6.64 2.25
C ILE A 49 6.05 -6.00 0.94
N CYS A 50 6.51 -4.75 1.01
CA CYS A 50 7.06 -4.04 -0.13
C CYS A 50 8.35 -4.72 -0.62
N PRO A 51 8.45 -5.09 -1.92
CA PRO A 51 9.62 -5.78 -2.46
C PRO A 51 10.88 -4.89 -2.55
N HIS A 52 10.73 -3.57 -2.45
CA HIS A 52 11.86 -2.63 -2.58
C HIS A 52 12.48 -2.22 -1.25
N CYS A 53 11.71 -2.21 -0.15
CA CYS A 53 12.19 -1.73 1.15
C CYS A 53 11.93 -2.68 2.32
N GLY A 54 11.14 -3.75 2.12
CA GLY A 54 10.92 -4.78 3.13
C GLY A 54 9.95 -4.40 4.25
N ILE A 55 9.09 -3.39 4.05
CA ILE A 55 8.07 -3.02 5.04
C ILE A 55 6.63 -3.17 4.54
N ASP A 56 5.70 -3.26 5.46
CA ASP A 56 4.27 -3.53 5.30
C ASP A 56 3.40 -2.28 5.02
N ALA A 57 3.96 -1.29 4.33
CA ALA A 57 3.28 -0.01 4.03
C ALA A 57 2.76 0.04 2.58
N VAL A 58 2.02 -0.97 2.14
CA VAL A 58 1.60 -1.14 0.73
C VAL A 58 0.12 -0.79 0.53
N LEU A 59 -0.17 0.00 -0.50
CA LEU A 59 -1.52 0.30 -1.01
C LEU A 59 -1.71 -0.29 -2.40
N GLY A 60 -2.87 -0.89 -2.65
CA GLY A 60 -3.27 -1.37 -3.98
C GLY A 60 -4.06 -0.32 -4.76
N SER A 61 -3.92 -0.28 -6.08
CA SER A 61 -4.69 0.60 -6.97
C SER A 61 -6.21 0.38 -6.90
N ALA A 62 -6.68 -0.77 -6.44
CA ALA A 62 -8.11 -1.04 -6.22
C ALA A 62 -8.68 -0.38 -4.95
N SER A 63 -7.82 0.01 -4.00
CA SER A 63 -8.20 0.64 -2.74
C SER A 63 -8.25 2.18 -2.83
N VAL A 64 -7.81 2.76 -3.95
CA VAL A 64 -7.67 4.21 -4.12
C VAL A 64 -8.28 4.67 -5.44
N GLU A 65 -8.82 5.89 -5.48
CA GLU A 65 -9.29 6.49 -6.74
C GLU A 65 -8.15 6.66 -7.77
N ALA A 66 -6.96 7.01 -7.29
CA ALA A 66 -5.75 7.12 -8.10
C ALA A 66 -4.52 6.84 -7.24
N LEU A 67 -3.74 5.84 -7.62
CA LEU A 67 -2.45 5.55 -7.01
C LEU A 67 -1.40 6.48 -7.63
N THR A 68 -1.09 7.59 -6.97
CA THR A 68 -0.12 8.59 -7.44
C THR A 68 1.00 8.86 -6.44
N PRO A 69 2.17 9.38 -6.88
CA PRO A 69 3.24 9.77 -5.97
C PRO A 69 2.79 10.80 -4.92
N GLU A 70 1.90 11.73 -5.26
CA GLU A 70 1.37 12.73 -4.32
C GLU A 70 0.56 12.08 -3.20
N LEU A 71 -0.22 11.04 -3.52
CA LEU A 71 -0.95 10.26 -2.53
C LEU A 71 0.02 9.53 -1.60
N LEU A 72 1.03 8.85 -2.13
CA LEU A 72 2.03 8.15 -1.33
C LEU A 72 2.77 9.12 -0.41
N GLN A 73 3.14 10.30 -0.90
CA GLN A 73 3.75 11.36 -0.09
C GLN A 73 2.82 11.89 1.00
N ALA A 74 1.52 12.02 0.71
CA ALA A 74 0.55 12.45 1.72
C ALA A 74 0.38 11.41 2.83
N MET A 75 0.39 10.12 2.48
CA MET A 75 0.38 9.01 3.43
C MET A 75 1.68 8.96 4.24
N HIS A 76 2.85 9.11 3.60
CA HIS A 76 4.15 9.18 4.28
C HIS A 76 4.16 10.25 5.37
N ARG A 77 3.78 11.48 5.01
CA ARG A 77 3.69 12.61 5.94
C ARG A 77 2.71 12.42 7.09
N ALA A 78 1.74 11.53 6.96
CA ALA A 78 0.72 11.30 7.99
C ALA A 78 1.09 10.19 8.98
N TYR A 79 1.96 9.26 8.58
CA TYR A 79 2.24 8.03 9.33
C TYR A 79 3.71 7.81 9.67
N PHE A 80 4.64 8.49 8.99
CA PHE A 80 6.08 8.33 9.17
C PHE A 80 6.82 9.65 9.43
N GLU A 81 6.11 10.79 9.45
CA GLU A 81 6.61 12.12 9.88
C GLU A 81 5.71 12.67 10.99
#